data_AF-A0A949GP38-F1
#
_entry.id   AF-A0A949GP38-F1
#
_cell.length_a   1.000
_cell.length_b   1.000
_cell.length_c   1.000
_cell.angle_alpha   90.00
_cell.angle_beta   90.00
_cell.angle_gamma   90.00
#
_symmetry.space_group_name_H-M   'P 1'
#
loop_
_entity.id
_entity.type
_entity.pdbx_description
1 polymer ?
#
loop_
_entity_poly.entity_id
_entity_poly.type
_entity_poly.pdbx_seq_one_letter_code
_entity_poly.pdbx_strand_id
1 'polypeptide(L)'
;MKNPEQHKAADPAQAFEDLRAEVSVLRKAVETLPAVLRDNRPPDYAQDLAVIGKGLDDIGAQLETLQKYPSLRMTPEQQGQSIASAGSALIREAVQKFDRATQDADRERNNLANMIGTLRGKQDQRNWLMIVGAIAFVIGFAAFPFMIRAMPFGVNSEIAAAIMEADQWDAGIALMKSGNPAGWEQLVADANLVSANQDKIVACQNTAAKTKKEERCIITVQVDGS
;
A
#
# COMPACT_ATOMS: atom_id res chain seq x y z
N MET A 1 -43.16 -5.03 -57.24
CA MET A 1 -44.41 -4.29 -56.96
C MET A 1 -44.74 -4.48 -55.49
N LYS A 2 -44.78 -3.39 -54.74
CA LYS A 2 -45.00 -3.29 -53.29
C LYS A 2 -46.52 -3.22 -53.05
N ASN A 3 -47.06 -4.04 -52.16
CA ASN A 3 -48.47 -4.00 -51.70
C ASN A 3 -48.45 -4.17 -50.16
N PRO A 4 -49.38 -3.59 -49.39
CA PRO A 4 -49.08 -2.55 -48.42
C PRO A 4 -49.14 -3.08 -46.99
N GLU A 5 -48.64 -2.27 -46.07
CA GLU A 5 -48.71 -2.50 -44.63
C GLU A 5 -50.16 -2.70 -44.16
N GLN A 6 -50.48 -3.93 -43.78
CA GLN A 6 -51.62 -4.20 -42.90
C GLN A 6 -51.20 -3.83 -41.47
N HIS A 7 -51.33 -2.55 -41.12
CA HIS A 7 -51.48 -2.16 -39.72
C HIS A 7 -52.83 -2.72 -39.24
N LYS A 8 -52.80 -3.96 -38.75
CA LYS A 8 -53.91 -4.53 -37.99
C LYS A 8 -54.03 -3.67 -36.73
N ALA A 9 -55.01 -2.77 -36.70
CA ALA A 9 -55.36 -2.03 -35.49
C ALA A 9 -55.45 -3.03 -34.35
N ALA A 10 -54.54 -2.92 -33.37
CA ALA A 10 -54.57 -3.77 -32.19
C ALA A 10 -55.94 -3.59 -31.56
N ASP A 11 -56.66 -4.70 -31.39
CA ASP A 11 -57.98 -4.70 -30.78
C ASP A 11 -57.84 -4.06 -29.39
N PRO A 12 -58.59 -3.00 -29.06
CA PRO A 12 -58.51 -2.37 -27.74
C PRO A 12 -58.74 -3.38 -26.61
N ALA A 13 -59.55 -4.43 -26.84
CA ALA A 13 -59.72 -5.51 -25.87
C ALA A 13 -58.41 -6.26 -25.59
N GLN A 14 -57.58 -6.46 -26.62
CA GLN A 14 -56.29 -7.14 -26.51
C GLN A 14 -55.26 -6.28 -25.76
N ALA A 15 -55.28 -4.96 -25.96
CA ALA A 15 -54.47 -4.02 -25.18
C ALA A 15 -54.88 -3.97 -23.69
N PHE A 16 -56.17 -4.09 -23.38
CA PHE A 16 -56.64 -4.17 -21.99
C PHE A 16 -56.25 -5.48 -21.31
N GLU A 17 -56.26 -6.61 -22.03
CA GLU A 17 -55.80 -7.89 -21.51
C GLU A 17 -54.29 -7.88 -21.27
N ASP A 18 -53.49 -7.29 -22.17
CA ASP A 18 -52.04 -7.12 -21.95
C ASP A 18 -51.77 -6.23 -20.74
N LEU A 19 -52.48 -5.12 -20.59
CA LEU A 19 -52.36 -4.25 -19.42
C LEU A 19 -52.77 -4.98 -18.13
N ARG A 20 -53.82 -5.81 -18.17
CA ARG A 20 -54.26 -6.62 -17.04
C ARG A 20 -53.19 -7.64 -16.65
N ALA A 21 -52.53 -8.25 -17.64
CA ALA A 21 -51.42 -9.17 -17.41
C ALA A 21 -50.23 -8.44 -16.75
N GLU A 22 -49.84 -7.27 -17.24
CA GLU A 22 -48.76 -6.46 -16.64
C GLU A 22 -49.08 -6.02 -15.20
N VAL A 23 -50.30 -5.52 -14.96
CA VAL A 23 -50.74 -5.12 -13.61
C VAL A 23 -50.78 -6.32 -12.66
N SER A 24 -51.11 -7.52 -13.15
CA SER A 24 -51.09 -8.74 -12.34
C SER A 24 -49.67 -9.15 -11.94
N VAL A 25 -48.69 -8.97 -12.84
CA VAL A 25 -47.26 -9.22 -12.56
C VAL A 25 -46.73 -8.20 -11.57
N LEU A 26 -47.06 -6.92 -11.74
CA LEU A 26 -46.71 -5.86 -10.80
C LEU A 26 -47.29 -6.12 -9.41
N ARG A 27 -48.57 -6.51 -9.32
CA ARG A 27 -49.21 -6.90 -8.06
C ARG A 27 -48.48 -8.06 -7.40
N LYS A 28 -48.13 -9.10 -8.16
CA LYS A 28 -47.37 -10.26 -7.65
C LYS A 28 -45.99 -9.84 -7.12
N ALA A 29 -45.29 -8.96 -7.84
CA ALA A 29 -43.99 -8.44 -7.44
C ALA A 29 -44.08 -7.58 -6.15
N VAL A 30 -45.16 -6.80 -6.00
CA VAL A 30 -45.44 -6.03 -4.78
C VAL A 30 -45.80 -6.96 -3.61
N GLU A 31 -46.55 -8.04 -3.86
CA GLU A 31 -46.89 -9.04 -2.83
C GLU A 31 -45.66 -9.82 -2.33
N THR A 32 -44.64 -10.03 -3.18
CA THR A 32 -43.39 -10.71 -2.79
C THR A 32 -42.33 -9.77 -2.21
N LEU A 33 -42.47 -8.45 -2.39
CA LEU A 33 -41.51 -7.45 -1.94
C LEU A 33 -41.20 -7.51 -0.44
N PRO A 34 -42.18 -7.70 0.48
CA PRO A 34 -41.90 -7.80 1.91
C PRO A 34 -41.06 -9.03 2.30
N ALA A 35 -41.20 -10.14 1.55
CA ALA A 35 -40.39 -11.34 1.76
C ALA A 35 -38.95 -11.11 1.29
N VAL A 36 -38.76 -10.49 0.12
CA VAL A 36 -37.44 -10.11 -0.41
C VAL A 36 -36.72 -9.12 0.52
N LEU A 37 -37.45 -8.16 1.09
CA LEU A 37 -36.91 -7.19 2.06
C LEU A 37 -36.47 -7.85 3.38
N ARG A 38 -37.16 -8.90 3.82
CA ARG A 38 -36.79 -9.66 5.04
C ARG A 38 -35.49 -10.44 4.85
N ASP A 39 -35.33 -11.05 3.68
CA ASP A 39 -34.15 -11.86 3.34
C ASP A 39 -32.92 -10.99 3.02
N ASN A 40 -33.11 -9.76 2.54
CA ASN A 40 -32.04 -8.82 2.21
C ASN A 40 -32.05 -7.60 3.14
N ARG A 41 -32.00 -7.82 4.46
CA ARG A 41 -32.12 -6.75 5.48
C ARG A 41 -31.10 -5.61 5.24
N PRO A 42 -31.53 -4.42 4.79
CA PRO A 42 -30.69 -3.23 4.74
C PRO A 42 -30.50 -2.66 6.16
N PRO A 43 -29.59 -1.68 6.37
CA PRO A 43 -29.39 -1.01 7.65
C PRO A 43 -30.71 -0.51 8.28
N ASP A 44 -30.75 -0.37 9.60
CA ASP A 44 -31.98 0.00 10.31
C ASP A 44 -32.38 1.46 10.01
N TYR A 45 -33.24 1.63 9.01
CA TYR A 45 -33.85 2.90 8.60
C TYR A 45 -35.13 3.22 9.40
N ALA A 46 -35.41 2.56 10.54
CA ALA A 46 -36.61 2.81 11.33
C ALA A 46 -36.76 4.29 11.72
N GLN A 47 -35.64 4.99 11.91
CA GLN A 47 -35.64 6.42 12.22
C GLN A 47 -36.06 7.29 11.02
N ASP A 48 -35.62 6.95 9.81
CA ASP A 48 -35.99 7.65 8.58
C ASP A 48 -37.43 7.32 8.14
N LEU A 49 -37.86 6.06 8.33
CA LEU A 49 -39.23 5.63 8.09
C LEU A 49 -40.23 6.29 9.04
N ALA A 50 -39.84 6.60 10.28
CA ALA A 50 -40.67 7.37 11.20
C ALA A 50 -40.86 8.82 10.73
N VAL A 51 -39.83 9.42 10.10
CA VAL A 51 -39.92 10.76 9.50
C VAL A 51 -40.84 10.75 8.29
N ILE A 52 -40.71 9.73 7.43
CA ILE A 52 -41.57 9.56 6.25
C ILE A 52 -43.03 9.29 6.67
N GLY A 53 -43.25 8.39 7.64
CA GLY A 53 -44.59 8.09 8.17
C GLY A 53 -45.28 9.32 8.73
N LYS A 54 -44.55 10.18 9.47
CA LYS A 54 -45.08 11.44 9.97
C LYS A 54 -45.45 12.42 8.85
N GLY A 55 -44.64 12.48 7.78
CA GLY A 55 -44.96 13.28 6.60
C GLY A 55 -46.22 12.80 5.86
N LEU A 56 -46.44 11.48 5.80
CA LEU A 56 -47.67 10.92 5.22
C LEU A 56 -48.91 11.15 6.08
N ASP A 57 -48.80 11.10 7.41
CA ASP A 57 -49.90 11.45 8.33
C ASP A 57 -50.27 12.94 8.22
N ASP A 58 -49.28 13.84 8.12
CA ASP A 58 -49.53 15.27 7.92
C ASP A 58 -50.21 15.56 6.57
N ILE A 59 -49.81 14.84 5.50
CA ILE A 59 -50.47 14.94 4.19
C ILE A 59 -51.89 14.36 4.25
N GLY A 60 -52.10 13.26 4.97
CA GLY A 60 -53.41 12.65 5.19
C GLY A 60 -54.38 13.59 5.90
N ALA A 61 -53.92 14.24 6.98
CA ALA A 61 -54.70 15.24 7.71
C ALA A 61 -55.03 16.47 6.84
N GLN A 62 -54.09 16.91 5.99
CA GLN A 62 -54.35 17.98 5.03
C GLN A 62 -55.36 17.57 3.94
N LEU A 63 -55.30 16.32 3.45
CA LEU A 63 -56.26 15.81 2.48
C LEU A 63 -57.66 15.66 3.08
N GLU A 64 -57.79 15.21 4.32
CA GLU A 64 -59.07 15.11 5.04
C GLU A 64 -59.71 16.50 5.25
N THR A 65 -58.88 17.52 5.44
CA THR A 65 -59.32 18.91 5.54
C THR A 65 -59.76 19.47 4.18
N LEU A 66 -59.10 19.07 3.09
CA LEU A 66 -59.48 19.42 1.72
C LEU A 66 -60.75 18.69 1.25
N GLN A 67 -61.00 17.48 1.76
CA GLN A 67 -62.20 16.69 1.44
C GLN A 67 -63.49 17.29 2.03
N LYS A 68 -63.39 18.24 2.96
CA LYS A 68 -64.53 18.97 3.56
C LYS A 68 -65.00 20.20 2.76
N TYR A 69 -64.41 20.51 1.59
CA TYR A 69 -64.86 21.60 0.72
C TYR A 69 -65.61 21.08 -0.52
N PRO A 70 -66.95 21.21 -0.58
CA PRO A 70 -67.78 20.71 -1.69
C PRO A 70 -67.83 21.73 -2.85
N SER A 71 -66.69 22.03 -3.47
CA SER A 71 -66.64 22.97 -4.60
C SER A 71 -65.76 22.53 -5.76
N LEU A 72 -65.68 21.23 -6.03
CA LEU A 72 -65.11 20.67 -7.28
C LEU A 72 -66.21 20.28 -8.28
N ARG A 73 -67.19 21.15 -8.49
CA ARG A 73 -68.20 21.00 -9.57
C ARG A 73 -68.31 22.19 -10.51
N MET A 74 -67.35 23.11 -10.54
CA MET A 74 -67.37 24.21 -11.52
C MET A 74 -66.02 24.42 -12.20
N THR A 75 -66.05 24.24 -13.53
CA THR A 75 -65.13 24.70 -14.61
C THR A 75 -63.69 24.16 -14.69
N PRO A 76 -63.39 23.21 -15.62
CA PRO A 76 -62.05 22.67 -15.85
C PRO A 76 -61.08 23.59 -16.63
N GLU A 77 -61.54 24.73 -17.18
CA GLU A 77 -60.70 25.55 -18.07
C GLU A 77 -59.90 26.66 -17.35
N GLN A 78 -60.30 27.10 -16.15
CA GLN A 78 -59.55 28.10 -15.35
C GLN A 78 -58.62 27.49 -14.29
N GLN A 79 -58.84 26.24 -13.89
CA GLN A 79 -57.91 25.49 -13.04
C GLN A 79 -56.64 25.09 -13.78
N GLY A 80 -56.70 24.83 -15.10
CA GLY A 80 -55.52 24.52 -15.91
C GLY A 80 -54.49 25.66 -15.94
N GLN A 81 -54.91 26.91 -16.01
CA GLN A 81 -53.99 28.06 -16.05
C GLN A 81 -53.40 28.40 -14.67
N SER A 82 -54.18 28.32 -13.60
CA SER A 82 -53.66 28.54 -12.25
C SER A 82 -52.73 27.41 -11.80
N ILE A 83 -53.05 26.15 -12.12
CA ILE A 83 -52.16 24.99 -11.88
C ILE A 83 -50.93 25.05 -12.78
N ALA A 84 -51.03 25.48 -14.04
CA ALA A 84 -49.86 25.67 -14.89
C ALA A 84 -48.96 26.81 -14.41
N SER A 85 -49.54 27.92 -13.91
CA SER A 85 -48.77 29.03 -13.34
C SER A 85 -48.13 28.70 -11.99
N ALA A 86 -48.86 28.02 -11.09
CA ALA A 86 -48.35 27.58 -9.79
C ALA A 86 -47.36 26.43 -9.95
N GLY A 87 -47.64 25.49 -10.86
CA GLY A 87 -46.75 24.40 -11.24
C GLY A 87 -45.48 24.90 -11.92
N SER A 88 -45.56 25.88 -12.81
CA SER A 88 -44.36 26.47 -13.43
C SER A 88 -43.52 27.28 -12.45
N ALA A 89 -44.12 27.95 -11.46
CA ALA A 89 -43.39 28.61 -10.38
C ALA A 89 -42.66 27.58 -9.49
N LEU A 90 -43.34 26.51 -9.09
CA LEU A 90 -42.76 25.41 -8.30
C LEU A 90 -41.66 24.66 -9.06
N ILE A 91 -41.87 24.37 -10.35
CA ILE A 91 -40.87 23.74 -11.21
C ILE A 91 -39.66 24.65 -11.38
N ARG A 92 -39.86 25.96 -11.59
CA ARG A 92 -38.74 26.92 -11.67
C ARG A 92 -37.96 26.97 -10.36
N GLU A 93 -38.62 26.96 -9.22
CA GLU A 93 -37.94 26.94 -7.92
C GLU A 93 -37.20 25.62 -7.69
N ALA A 94 -37.81 24.49 -8.07
CA ALA A 94 -37.20 23.17 -7.99
C ALA A 94 -35.97 23.06 -8.91
N VAL A 95 -36.07 23.53 -10.16
CA VAL A 95 -34.94 23.58 -11.11
C VAL A 95 -33.84 24.49 -10.59
N GLN A 96 -34.16 25.66 -10.02
CA GLN A 96 -33.15 26.54 -9.43
C GLN A 96 -32.47 25.93 -8.21
N LYS A 97 -33.20 25.22 -7.35
CA LYS A 97 -32.64 24.49 -6.20
C LYS A 97 -31.78 23.31 -6.67
N PHE A 98 -32.21 22.61 -7.71
CA PHE A 98 -31.48 21.50 -8.30
C PHE A 98 -30.20 21.96 -9.01
N ASP A 99 -30.24 23.06 -9.76
CA ASP A 99 -29.07 23.67 -10.38
C ASP A 99 -28.07 24.14 -9.33
N ARG A 100 -28.54 24.77 -8.24
CA ARG A 100 -27.67 25.16 -7.12
C ARG A 100 -27.06 23.93 -6.44
N ALA A 101 -27.86 22.90 -6.15
CA ALA A 101 -27.38 21.66 -5.56
C ALA A 101 -26.37 20.95 -6.48
N THR A 102 -26.58 21.00 -7.79
CA THR A 102 -25.65 20.45 -8.79
C THR A 102 -24.34 21.26 -8.83
N GLN A 103 -24.42 22.59 -8.80
CA GLN A 103 -23.24 23.46 -8.75
C GLN A 103 -22.44 23.29 -7.45
N ASP A 104 -23.12 23.15 -6.31
CA ASP A 104 -22.47 22.89 -5.04
C ASP A 104 -21.85 21.48 -5.01
N ALA A 105 -22.53 20.48 -5.56
CA ALA A 105 -21.98 19.13 -5.72
C ALA A 105 -20.76 19.11 -6.65
N ASP A 106 -20.76 19.87 -7.74
CA ASP A 106 -19.61 19.99 -8.65
C ASP A 106 -18.44 20.73 -7.99
N ARG A 107 -18.71 21.76 -7.18
CA ARG A 107 -17.70 22.44 -6.38
C ARG A 107 -17.04 21.51 -5.36
N GLU A 108 -17.83 20.72 -4.65
CA GLU A 108 -17.31 19.74 -3.70
C GLU A 108 -16.53 18.64 -4.41
N ARG A 109 -17.02 18.13 -5.55
CA ARG A 109 -16.29 17.15 -6.38
C ARG A 109 -14.96 17.69 -6.86
N ASN A 110 -14.88 18.95 -7.29
CA ASN A 110 -13.63 19.57 -7.72
C ASN A 110 -12.65 19.77 -6.56
N ASN A 111 -13.15 20.15 -5.38
CA ASN A 111 -12.32 20.23 -4.16
C ASN A 111 -11.79 18.85 -3.73
N LEU A 112 -12.64 17.82 -3.78
CA LEU A 112 -12.26 16.43 -3.51
C LEU A 112 -11.26 15.91 -4.56
N ALA A 113 -11.45 16.21 -5.84
CA ALA A 113 -10.52 15.82 -6.91
C ALA A 113 -9.14 16.47 -6.74
N ASN A 114 -9.10 17.75 -6.35
CA ASN A 114 -7.84 18.45 -6.04
C ASN A 114 -7.16 17.88 -4.77
N MET A 115 -7.92 17.50 -3.74
CA MET A 115 -7.37 16.83 -2.55
C MET A 115 -6.86 15.42 -2.86
N ILE A 116 -7.60 14.64 -3.66
CA ILE A 116 -7.23 13.27 -4.04
C ILE A 116 -6.02 13.27 -4.99
N GLY A 117 -5.95 14.22 -5.93
CA GLY A 117 -4.82 14.37 -6.85
C GLY A 117 -3.52 14.74 -6.15
N THR A 118 -3.59 15.59 -5.12
CA THR A 118 -2.41 16.00 -4.34
C THR A 118 -1.92 14.92 -3.36
N LEU A 119 -2.83 14.05 -2.87
CA LEU A 119 -2.46 12.91 -2.02
C LEU A 119 -1.74 11.81 -2.79
N ARG A 120 -2.18 11.49 -4.02
CA ARG A 120 -1.49 10.50 -4.88
C ARG A 120 -0.09 10.95 -5.30
N GLY A 121 0.06 12.21 -5.71
CA GLY A 121 1.35 12.73 -6.16
C GLY A 121 2.46 12.69 -5.09
N LYS A 122 2.12 12.91 -3.82
CA LYS A 122 3.09 12.84 -2.71
C LYS A 122 3.60 11.43 -2.44
N GLN A 123 2.74 10.42 -2.59
CA GLN A 123 3.11 9.03 -2.33
C GLN A 123 3.99 8.48 -3.45
N ASP A 124 3.67 8.80 -4.70
CA ASP A 124 4.51 8.43 -5.85
C ASP A 124 5.88 9.13 -5.81
N GLN A 125 5.93 10.40 -5.40
CA GLN A 125 7.20 11.13 -5.25
C GLN A 125 8.08 10.54 -4.13
N ARG A 126 7.51 10.19 -2.97
CA ARG A 126 8.26 9.51 -1.89
C ARG A 126 8.71 8.13 -2.33
N ASN A 127 7.86 7.36 -3.01
CA ASN A 127 8.22 6.03 -3.48
C ASN A 127 9.37 6.10 -4.49
N TRP A 128 9.32 7.07 -5.42
CA TRP A 128 10.40 7.30 -6.37
C TRP A 128 11.72 7.69 -5.69
N LEU A 129 11.69 8.60 -4.71
CA LEU A 129 12.88 8.95 -3.92
C LEU A 129 13.43 7.76 -3.12
N MET A 130 12.56 6.93 -2.55
CA MET A 130 12.96 5.71 -1.84
C MET A 130 13.63 4.71 -2.78
N ILE A 131 13.09 4.52 -3.98
CA ILE A 131 13.66 3.62 -4.99
C ILE A 131 15.04 4.13 -5.44
N VAL A 132 15.16 5.42 -5.77
CA VAL A 132 16.44 6.03 -6.17
C VAL A 132 17.46 5.93 -5.03
N GLY A 133 17.04 6.21 -3.79
CA GLY A 133 17.89 6.07 -2.61
C GLY A 133 18.35 4.64 -2.38
N ALA A 134 17.46 3.65 -2.53
CA ALA A 134 17.79 2.24 -2.41
C ALA A 134 18.79 1.79 -3.49
N ILE A 135 18.59 2.19 -4.74
CA ILE A 135 19.51 1.88 -5.84
C ILE A 135 20.89 2.51 -5.59
N ALA A 136 20.93 3.79 -5.20
CA ALA A 136 22.17 4.47 -4.88
C ALA A 136 22.92 3.81 -3.71
N PHE A 137 22.19 3.36 -2.69
CA PHE A 137 22.75 2.62 -1.56
C PHE A 137 23.35 1.28 -1.99
N VAL A 138 22.63 0.49 -2.80
CA VAL A 138 23.11 -0.80 -3.30
C VAL A 138 24.37 -0.61 -4.16
N ILE A 139 24.38 0.38 -5.05
CA ILE A 139 25.55 0.70 -5.89
C ILE A 139 26.73 1.14 -5.02
N GLY A 140 26.51 2.04 -4.06
CA GLY A 140 27.55 2.52 -3.16
C GLY A 140 28.15 1.38 -2.32
N PHE A 141 27.31 0.51 -1.77
CA PHE A 141 27.74 -0.64 -1.00
C PHE A 141 28.52 -1.66 -1.85
N ALA A 142 28.08 -1.93 -3.08
CA ALA A 142 28.79 -2.82 -4.00
C ALA A 142 30.13 -2.23 -4.49
N ALA A 143 30.23 -0.90 -4.63
CA ALA A 143 31.46 -0.21 -5.04
C ALA A 143 32.47 -0.06 -3.89
N PHE A 144 32.02 -0.13 -2.63
CA PHE A 144 32.85 0.00 -1.43
C PHE A 144 34.08 -0.95 -1.39
N PRO A 145 33.95 -2.28 -1.61
CA PRO A 145 35.11 -3.18 -1.61
C PRO A 145 36.10 -2.89 -2.75
N PHE A 146 35.62 -2.43 -3.90
CA PHE A 146 36.47 -2.06 -5.03
C PHE A 146 37.28 -0.79 -4.71
N MET A 147 36.67 0.19 -4.05
CA MET A 147 37.37 1.39 -3.57
C MET A 147 38.43 1.06 -2.51
N ILE A 148 38.13 0.15 -1.57
CA ILE A 148 39.13 -0.29 -0.58
C ILE A 148 40.31 -1.00 -1.27
N ARG A 149 40.04 -1.83 -2.29
CA ARG A 149 41.08 -2.55 -3.04
C ARG A 149 41.95 -1.61 -3.89
N ALA A 150 41.40 -0.50 -4.38
CA ALA A 150 42.09 0.47 -5.21
C ALA A 150 42.94 1.49 -4.42
N MET A 151 42.83 1.51 -3.08
CA MET A 151 43.63 2.40 -2.24
C MET A 151 45.04 1.80 -2.04
N PRO A 152 46.12 2.45 -2.53
CA PRO A 152 47.46 1.86 -2.52
C PRO A 152 48.14 1.82 -1.15
N PHE A 153 47.55 2.44 -0.13
CA PHE A 153 48.03 2.40 1.26
C PHE A 153 46.82 2.32 2.18
N GLY A 154 46.84 1.36 3.10
CA GLY A 154 45.74 1.09 4.01
C GLY A 154 45.26 2.35 4.73
N VAL A 155 43.96 2.36 5.05
CA VAL A 155 43.31 3.26 6.01
C VAL A 155 44.33 3.74 7.04
N ASN A 156 44.52 5.06 7.13
CA ASN A 156 45.51 5.72 8.00
C ASN A 156 45.75 4.93 9.28
N SER A 157 47.01 4.76 9.66
CA SER A 157 47.43 3.93 10.82
C SER A 157 46.65 4.21 12.11
N GLU A 158 46.10 5.42 12.29
CA GLU A 158 45.22 5.81 13.39
C GLU A 158 43.82 5.17 13.33
N ILE A 159 43.20 5.11 12.14
CA ILE A 159 41.91 4.45 11.89
C ILE A 159 42.10 2.93 11.94
N ALA A 160 43.23 2.44 11.41
CA ALA A 160 43.61 1.04 11.55
C ALA A 160 43.76 0.68 13.03
N ALA A 161 44.55 1.42 13.81
CA ALA A 161 44.72 1.18 15.25
C ALA A 161 43.39 1.22 16.04
N ALA A 162 42.47 2.13 15.70
CA ALA A 162 41.15 2.22 16.34
C ALA A 162 40.22 1.04 16.01
N ILE A 163 40.36 0.44 14.82
CA ILE A 163 39.64 -0.79 14.43
C ILE A 163 40.35 -2.04 14.99
N MET A 164 41.64 -1.93 15.26
CA MET A 164 42.56 -3.02 15.59
C MET A 164 42.84 -3.11 17.10
N GLU A 165 41.80 -3.00 17.91
CA GLU A 165 41.81 -3.43 19.32
C GLU A 165 42.15 -4.93 19.48
N ALA A 166 42.43 -5.64 18.38
CA ALA A 166 43.16 -6.91 18.31
C ALA A 166 44.54 -6.68 17.69
N ASP A 167 45.59 -7.02 18.43
CA ASP A 167 46.99 -6.92 18.04
C ASP A 167 47.23 -7.52 16.63
N GLN A 168 47.97 -6.82 15.77
CA GLN A 168 48.25 -7.28 14.38
C GLN A 168 48.82 -8.70 14.35
N TRP A 169 49.60 -9.00 15.37
CA TRP A 169 50.20 -10.30 15.60
C TRP A 169 49.15 -11.37 15.90
N ASP A 170 48.21 -11.09 16.82
CA ASP A 170 47.11 -12.02 17.15
C ASP A 170 46.21 -12.31 15.93
N ALA A 171 45.95 -11.29 15.11
CA ALA A 171 45.23 -11.46 13.85
C ALA A 171 46.01 -12.33 12.86
N GLY A 172 47.33 -12.13 12.77
CA GLY A 172 48.24 -12.97 11.97
C GLY A 172 48.25 -14.42 12.46
N ILE A 173 48.31 -14.63 13.77
CA ILE A 173 48.23 -15.96 14.41
C ILE A 173 46.91 -16.63 14.06
N ALA A 174 45.79 -15.93 14.23
CA ALA A 174 44.46 -16.46 13.93
C ALA A 174 44.35 -16.86 12.45
N LEU A 175 44.87 -16.03 11.54
CA LEU A 175 44.88 -16.32 10.11
C LEU A 175 45.75 -17.55 9.78
N MET A 176 46.98 -17.62 10.28
CA MET A 176 47.89 -18.76 10.07
C MET A 176 47.28 -20.06 10.62
N LYS A 177 46.74 -20.02 11.85
CA LYS A 177 46.08 -21.16 12.48
C LYS A 177 44.83 -21.61 11.71
N SER A 178 44.06 -20.67 11.16
CA SER A 178 42.86 -20.98 10.39
C SER A 178 43.17 -21.55 9.00
N GLY A 179 44.19 -21.03 8.32
CA GLY A 179 44.56 -21.43 6.96
C GLY A 179 45.32 -22.76 6.90
N ASN A 180 46.12 -23.07 7.93
CA ASN A 180 46.84 -24.34 8.04
C ASN A 180 47.11 -24.70 9.52
N PRO A 181 46.17 -25.39 10.19
CA PRO A 181 46.33 -25.77 11.59
C PRO A 181 47.59 -26.62 11.86
N ALA A 182 47.88 -27.59 10.99
CA ALA A 182 49.04 -28.47 11.14
C ALA A 182 50.37 -27.70 10.94
N GLY A 183 50.41 -26.79 9.96
CA GLY A 183 51.56 -25.90 9.76
C GLY A 183 51.77 -24.93 10.92
N TRP A 184 50.68 -24.46 11.55
CA TRP A 184 50.76 -23.64 12.75
C TRP A 184 51.34 -24.41 13.94
N GLU A 185 50.89 -25.65 14.17
CA GLU A 185 51.45 -26.51 15.24
C GLU A 185 52.95 -26.77 15.04
N GLN A 186 53.36 -27.05 13.81
CA GLN A 186 54.78 -27.22 13.48
C GLN A 186 55.59 -25.94 13.75
N LEU A 187 55.09 -24.78 13.33
CA LEU A 187 55.74 -23.49 13.57
C LEU A 187 55.90 -23.20 15.08
N VAL A 188 54.87 -23.51 15.88
CA VAL A 188 54.92 -23.37 17.35
C VAL A 188 55.96 -24.32 17.94
N ALA A 189 56.02 -25.57 17.49
CA ALA A 189 57.02 -26.54 17.93
C ALA A 189 58.46 -26.07 17.61
N ASP A 190 58.69 -25.58 16.39
CA ASP A 190 59.98 -25.03 15.97
C ASP A 190 60.36 -23.79 16.79
N ALA A 191 59.41 -22.88 17.03
CA ALA A 191 59.61 -21.69 17.85
C ALA A 191 59.94 -22.05 19.30
N ASN A 192 59.26 -23.04 19.88
CA ASN A 192 59.53 -23.53 21.23
C ASN A 192 60.94 -24.15 21.32
N LEU A 193 61.35 -24.93 20.31
CA LEU A 193 62.71 -25.49 20.25
C LEU A 193 63.78 -24.41 20.18
N VAL A 194 63.57 -23.38 19.34
CA VAL A 194 64.49 -22.24 19.22
C VAL A 194 64.53 -21.44 20.52
N SER A 195 63.38 -21.17 21.13
CA SER A 195 63.28 -20.43 22.40
C SER A 195 64.00 -21.16 23.54
N ALA A 196 63.79 -22.47 23.66
CA ALA A 196 64.48 -23.29 24.66
C ALA A 196 66.01 -23.36 24.47
N ASN A 197 66.50 -23.05 23.27
CA ASN A 197 67.92 -23.07 22.93
C ASN A 197 68.48 -21.69 22.57
N GLN A 198 67.77 -20.60 22.90
CA GLN A 198 68.04 -19.25 22.38
C GLN A 198 69.51 -18.83 22.59
N ASP A 199 70.04 -18.97 23.80
CA ASP A 199 71.42 -18.58 24.11
C ASP A 199 72.46 -19.36 23.31
N LYS A 200 72.24 -20.67 23.13
CA LYS A 200 73.14 -21.55 22.35
C LYS A 200 73.10 -21.17 20.87
N ILE A 201 71.91 -20.94 20.33
CA ILE A 201 71.71 -20.56 18.93
C ILE A 201 72.36 -19.21 18.66
N VAL A 202 72.15 -18.21 19.53
CA VAL A 202 72.77 -16.87 19.39
C VAL A 202 74.30 -16.97 19.45
N ALA A 203 74.84 -17.76 20.39
CA ALA A 203 76.29 -17.97 20.46
C ALA A 203 76.84 -18.65 19.18
N CYS A 204 76.17 -19.67 18.67
CA CYS A 204 76.54 -20.35 17.43
C CYS A 204 76.47 -19.41 16.21
N GLN A 205 75.41 -18.61 16.09
CA GLN A 205 75.27 -17.60 15.03
C GLN A 205 76.38 -16.55 15.09
N ASN A 206 76.75 -16.10 16.29
CA ASN A 206 77.85 -15.15 16.48
C ASN A 206 79.21 -15.75 16.07
N THR A 207 79.44 -17.04 16.37
CA THR A 207 80.65 -17.74 15.94
C THR A 207 80.69 -17.90 14.42
N ALA A 208 79.60 -18.37 13.81
CA ALA A 208 79.49 -18.50 12.36
C ALA A 208 79.70 -17.16 11.63
N ALA A 209 79.15 -16.07 12.17
CA ALA A 209 79.36 -14.72 11.63
C ALA A 209 80.82 -14.25 11.73
N LYS A 210 81.51 -14.57 12.83
CA LYS A 210 82.93 -14.23 13.02
C LYS A 210 83.85 -15.05 12.12
N THR A 211 83.60 -16.35 11.99
CA THR A 211 84.44 -17.27 11.19
C THR A 211 84.11 -17.20 9.69
N LYS A 212 82.95 -16.63 9.34
CA LYS A 212 82.36 -16.62 7.99
C LYS A 212 82.25 -18.02 7.38
N LYS A 213 82.02 -19.01 8.23
CA LYS A 213 81.91 -20.43 7.87
C LYS A 213 80.68 -21.03 8.57
N GLU A 214 80.16 -22.09 7.98
CA GLU A 214 79.09 -22.87 8.60
C GLU A 214 79.59 -23.48 9.91
N GLU A 215 78.82 -23.30 10.98
CA GLU A 215 79.15 -23.77 12.33
C GLU A 215 78.15 -24.84 12.77
N ARG A 216 78.65 -25.97 13.29
CA ARG A 216 77.79 -27.02 13.84
C ARG A 216 77.40 -26.66 15.28
N CYS A 217 76.11 -26.49 15.52
CA CYS A 217 75.57 -26.21 16.86
C CYS A 217 74.90 -27.45 17.46
N ILE A 218 75.09 -27.68 18.76
CA ILE A 218 74.40 -28.74 19.51
C ILE A 218 73.21 -28.11 20.23
N ILE A 219 72.01 -28.46 19.81
CA ILE A 219 70.77 -28.07 20.46
C ILE A 219 70.31 -29.16 21.43
N THR A 220 69.57 -28.75 22.45
CA THR A 220 68.90 -29.64 23.40
C THR A 220 67.45 -29.78 22.98
N VAL A 221 67.07 -31.00 22.62
CA VAL A 221 65.66 -31.37 22.37
C VAL A 221 65.11 -31.91 23.68
N GLN A 222 64.11 -31.25 24.23
CA GLN A 222 63.40 -31.77 25.40
C GLN A 222 62.50 -32.93 24.96
N VAL A 223 62.44 -33.96 25.77
CA VAL A 223 61.48 -35.06 25.56
C VAL A 223 60.14 -34.54 26.02
N ASP A 224 59.12 -34.57 25.16
CA ASP A 224 57.76 -34.22 25.55
C ASP A 224 57.34 -35.13 26.70
N GLY A 225 57.22 -34.54 27.89
CA GLY A 225 56.83 -35.25 29.10
C GLY A 225 55.42 -35.81 28.95
N SER A 226 55.29 -37.10 29.30
CA SER A 226 54.06 -37.92 29.29
C SER A 226 52.85 -37.26 29.92
#